data_AF-A0A3A9EC93-F1
#
_entry.id   AF-A0A3A9EC93-F1
#
_cell.length_a   1.000
_cell.length_b   1.000
_cell.length_c   1.000
_cell.angle_alpha   90.00
_cell.angle_beta   90.00
_cell.angle_gamma   90.00
#
_symmetry.space_group_name_H-M   'P 1'
#
loop_
_entity.id
_entity.type
_entity.pdbx_description
1 polymer ?
#
loop_
_entity_poly.entity_id
_entity_poly.type
_entity_poly.pdbx_seq_one_letter_code
_entity_poly.pdbx_strand_id
1 'polypeptide(L)'
;MKSKYSNKVLDRIFCYFMRTILHLQNSGIEKLPIKNDFEEPVKSYMDIGVNLLIDGQPPEIACLILDAEYDAILCKSVASVEILMSLRLIKELSWHIHYDKDFYGYLLSTENLWGNKVFEYASRTFYPNLPEEIKDRYNIHELIKYVPKDSFKLEDY
;
A
#
# COMPACT_ATOMS: atom_id res chain seq x y z
N MET A 1 18.22 -6.79 4.49
CA MET A 1 18.07 -7.16 5.91
C MET A 1 16.65 -7.68 6.09
N LYS A 2 16.40 -8.88 6.63
CA LYS A 2 15.02 -9.37 6.81
C LYS A 2 14.37 -8.58 7.97
N SER A 3 13.28 -7.87 7.70
CA SER A 3 12.48 -7.29 8.78
C SER A 3 11.92 -8.40 9.66
N LYS A 4 12.01 -8.22 10.99
CA LYS A 4 11.45 -9.14 11.99
C LYS A 4 9.93 -9.30 11.84
N TYR A 5 9.28 -8.31 11.21
CA TYR A 5 7.82 -8.20 11.11
C TYR A 5 7.30 -8.40 9.68
N SER A 6 8.19 -8.58 8.68
CA SER A 6 7.76 -8.86 7.32
C SER A 6 7.10 -10.24 7.24
N ASN A 7 5.95 -10.31 6.60
CA ASN A 7 5.34 -11.56 6.17
C ASN A 7 4.88 -11.44 4.71
N LYS A 8 4.53 -12.59 4.10
CA LYS A 8 4.17 -12.63 2.68
C LYS A 8 2.88 -11.86 2.37
N VAL A 9 1.98 -11.73 3.34
CA VAL A 9 0.70 -11.02 3.19
C VAL A 9 0.93 -9.52 3.19
N LEU A 10 1.70 -9.00 4.14
CA LEU A 10 2.11 -7.59 4.20
C LEU A 10 2.88 -7.19 2.95
N ASP A 11 3.78 -8.04 2.46
CA ASP A 11 4.49 -7.77 1.21
C ASP A 11 3.51 -7.54 0.05
N ARG A 12 2.49 -8.41 -0.06
CA ARG A 12 1.44 -8.25 -1.08
C ARG A 12 0.63 -6.98 -0.85
N ILE A 13 0.32 -6.62 0.40
CA ILE A 13 -0.45 -5.42 0.73
C ILE A 13 0.33 -4.16 0.33
N PHE A 14 1.61 -4.07 0.68
CA PHE A 14 2.45 -2.94 0.25
C PHE A 14 2.53 -2.84 -1.27
N CYS A 15 2.78 -3.95 -1.97
CA CYS A 15 2.80 -3.93 -3.44
C CYS A 15 1.43 -3.53 -4.01
N TYR A 16 0.32 -3.97 -3.42
CA TYR A 16 -1.02 -3.56 -3.83
C TYR A 16 -1.18 -2.04 -3.72
N PHE A 17 -0.85 -1.44 -2.58
CA PHE A 17 -0.99 0.01 -2.41
C PHE A 17 0.00 0.83 -3.25
N MET A 18 1.23 0.33 -3.47
CA MET A 18 2.16 0.94 -4.42
C MET A 18 1.56 0.99 -5.83
N ARG A 19 0.94 -0.10 -6.28
CA ARG A 19 0.22 -0.16 -7.56
C ARG A 19 -0.97 0.79 -7.60
N THR A 20 -1.77 0.84 -6.54
CA THR A 20 -2.86 1.80 -6.38
C THR A 20 -2.37 3.24 -6.54
N ILE A 21 -1.25 3.59 -5.90
CA ILE A 21 -0.63 4.93 -6.03
C ILE A 21 -0.22 5.20 -7.49
N LEU A 22 0.44 4.26 -8.16
CA LEU A 22 0.83 4.44 -9.56
C LEU A 22 -0.39 4.61 -10.48
N HIS A 23 -1.46 3.85 -10.24
CA HIS A 23 -2.73 4.02 -10.96
C HIS A 23 -3.40 5.37 -10.71
N LEU A 24 -3.41 5.85 -9.46
CA LEU A 24 -3.93 7.17 -9.09
C LEU A 24 -3.16 8.28 -9.80
N GLN A 25 -1.83 8.19 -9.85
CA GLN A 25 -0.98 9.14 -10.58
C GLN A 25 -1.27 9.15 -12.08
N ASN A 26 -1.37 7.98 -12.70
CA ASN A 26 -1.43 7.85 -14.16
C ASN A 26 -2.84 8.04 -14.74
N SER A 27 -3.88 7.66 -14.00
CA SER A 27 -5.26 7.58 -14.49
C SER A 27 -6.31 8.07 -13.49
N GLY A 28 -5.90 8.66 -12.37
CA GLY A 28 -6.82 8.99 -11.29
C GLY A 28 -7.55 7.74 -10.79
N ILE A 29 -8.84 7.89 -10.46
CA ILE A 29 -9.67 6.80 -9.94
C ILE A 29 -10.21 5.86 -11.02
N GLU A 30 -10.07 6.18 -12.31
CA GLU A 30 -10.76 5.46 -13.40
C GLU A 30 -10.36 3.98 -13.52
N LYS A 31 -9.13 3.64 -13.12
CA LYS A 31 -8.60 2.27 -13.16
C LYS A 31 -8.60 1.58 -11.79
N LEU A 32 -9.30 2.14 -10.81
CA LEU A 32 -9.49 1.55 -9.49
C LEU A 32 -10.90 0.96 -9.34
N PRO A 33 -11.09 -0.05 -8.45
CA PRO A 33 -10.05 -0.77 -7.72
C PRO A 33 -9.24 -1.71 -8.62
N ILE A 34 -7.94 -1.88 -8.32
CA ILE A 34 -7.13 -2.92 -8.98
C ILE A 34 -7.52 -4.31 -8.47
N LYS A 35 -7.23 -5.35 -9.25
CA LYS A 35 -7.55 -6.75 -8.91
C LYS A 35 -7.08 -7.11 -7.50
N ASN A 36 -8.04 -7.47 -6.65
CA ASN A 36 -7.83 -7.98 -5.30
C ASN A 36 -8.00 -9.50 -5.26
N ASP A 37 -6.92 -10.22 -4.96
CA ASP A 37 -6.86 -11.68 -4.86
C ASP A 37 -6.39 -12.17 -3.48
N PHE A 38 -6.62 -11.36 -2.43
CA PHE A 38 -6.42 -11.79 -1.05
C PHE A 38 -7.48 -12.82 -0.62
N GLU A 39 -7.20 -13.52 0.48
CA GLU A 39 -8.16 -14.40 1.14
C GLU A 39 -8.92 -13.64 2.23
N GLU A 40 -10.09 -14.15 2.64
CA GLU A 40 -10.83 -13.58 3.77
C GLU A 40 -10.06 -13.76 5.09
N PRO A 41 -10.10 -12.79 6.02
CA PRO A 41 -10.87 -11.55 5.98
C PRO A 41 -10.13 -10.36 5.31
N VAL A 42 -8.89 -10.56 4.85
CA VAL A 42 -8.05 -9.48 4.30
C VAL A 42 -8.65 -8.92 3.01
N LYS A 43 -9.25 -9.79 2.20
CA LYS A 43 -9.89 -9.41 0.94
C LYS A 43 -11.01 -8.38 1.13
N SER A 44 -12.03 -8.71 1.93
CA SER A 44 -13.17 -7.83 2.16
C SER A 44 -12.75 -6.50 2.79
N TYR A 45 -11.82 -6.53 3.74
CA TYR A 45 -11.32 -5.31 4.37
C TYR A 45 -10.49 -4.42 3.43
N MET A 46 -9.71 -5.02 2.52
CA MET A 46 -9.03 -4.30 1.44
C MET A 46 -10.04 -3.62 0.50
N ASP A 47 -11.10 -4.34 0.11
CA ASP A 47 -12.15 -3.78 -0.76
C ASP A 47 -12.81 -2.55 -0.10
N ILE A 48 -13.10 -2.61 1.20
CA ILE A 48 -13.62 -1.45 1.97
C ILE A 48 -12.62 -0.28 1.93
N GLY A 49 -11.36 -0.54 2.27
CA GLY A 49 -10.33 0.50 2.33
C GLY A 49 -10.08 1.19 0.98
N VAL A 50 -10.14 0.45 -0.12
CA VAL A 50 -9.96 1.00 -1.47
C VAL A 50 -11.23 1.69 -1.98
N ASN A 51 -12.41 1.20 -1.65
CA ASN A 51 -13.65 1.89 -2.01
C ASN A 51 -13.75 3.25 -1.30
N LEU A 52 -13.35 3.34 -0.03
CA LEU A 52 -13.32 4.63 0.68
C LEU A 52 -12.36 5.64 0.04
N LEU A 53 -11.22 5.19 -0.50
CA LEU A 53 -10.31 6.01 -1.30
C LEU A 53 -10.97 6.58 -2.57
N ILE A 54 -11.86 5.81 -3.20
CA ILE A 54 -12.54 6.17 -4.46
C ILE A 54 -13.77 7.04 -4.20
N ASP A 55 -14.55 6.71 -3.17
CA ASP A 55 -15.83 7.35 -2.85
C ASP A 55 -15.67 8.78 -2.32
N GLY A 56 -14.45 9.18 -1.94
CA GLY A 56 -14.14 10.54 -1.51
C GLY A 56 -14.84 10.93 -0.20
N GLN A 57 -15.03 9.96 0.70
CA GLN A 57 -15.68 10.20 1.99
C GLN A 57 -14.89 11.22 2.82
N PRO A 58 -15.54 12.02 3.68
CA PRO A 58 -14.84 12.82 4.67
C PRO A 58 -13.98 11.92 5.58
N PRO A 59 -12.81 12.38 6.05
CA PRO A 59 -11.92 11.60 6.90
C PRO A 59 -12.65 11.00 8.10
N GLU A 60 -13.45 11.78 8.83
CA GLU A 60 -14.14 11.32 10.03
C GLU A 60 -15.09 10.14 9.74
N ILE A 61 -15.72 10.15 8.56
CA ILE A 61 -16.64 9.10 8.13
C ILE A 61 -15.88 7.85 7.69
N ALA A 62 -14.82 8.00 6.90
CA ALA A 62 -13.98 6.87 6.51
C ALA A 62 -13.34 6.19 7.72
N CYS A 63 -12.91 6.96 8.73
CA CYS A 63 -12.33 6.44 9.96
C CYS A 63 -13.34 5.57 10.71
N LEU A 64 -14.55 6.10 10.89
CA LEU A 64 -15.63 5.42 11.58
C LEU A 64 -16.00 4.10 10.89
N ILE A 65 -16.08 4.09 9.56
CA ILE A 65 -16.38 2.88 8.79
C ILE A 65 -15.25 1.85 8.95
N LEU A 66 -14.00 2.26 8.76
CA LEU A 66 -12.85 1.37 8.89
C LEU A 66 -12.75 0.76 10.30
N ASP A 67 -12.97 1.57 11.34
CA ASP A 67 -12.96 1.07 12.73
C ASP A 67 -14.10 0.10 12.99
N ALA A 68 -15.32 0.41 12.57
CA ALA A 68 -16.47 -0.47 12.76
C ALA A 68 -16.29 -1.83 12.06
N GLU A 69 -15.77 -1.83 10.84
CA GLU A 69 -15.50 -3.06 10.07
C GLU A 69 -14.34 -3.87 10.66
N TYR A 70 -13.28 -3.19 11.12
CA TYR A 70 -12.16 -3.82 11.81
C TYR A 70 -12.64 -4.54 13.09
N ASP A 71 -13.43 -3.85 13.92
CA ASP A 71 -13.98 -4.41 15.16
C ASP A 71 -14.95 -5.56 14.88
N ALA A 72 -15.77 -5.47 13.83
CA ALA A 72 -16.68 -6.53 13.44
C ALA A 72 -15.92 -7.82 13.03
N ILE A 73 -14.77 -7.70 12.35
CA ILE A 73 -13.91 -8.83 11.99
C ILE A 73 -13.26 -9.42 13.25
N LEU A 74 -12.78 -8.57 14.16
CA LEU A 74 -12.20 -8.98 15.44
C LEU A 74 -13.19 -9.79 16.29
N CYS A 75 -14.43 -9.33 16.41
CA CYS A 75 -15.44 -9.99 17.22
C CYS A 75 -15.86 -11.36 16.68
N LYS A 76 -15.69 -11.62 15.37
CA LYS A 76 -16.15 -12.85 14.70
C LYS A 76 -15.07 -13.90 14.50
N SER A 77 -13.79 -13.58 14.74
CA SER A 77 -12.69 -14.47 14.34
C SER A 77 -11.62 -14.65 15.42
N VAL A 78 -11.08 -15.87 15.52
CA VAL A 78 -9.78 -16.09 16.17
C VAL A 78 -8.70 -15.76 15.13
N ALA A 79 -8.47 -14.46 14.91
CA ALA A 79 -7.49 -14.01 13.95
C ALA A 79 -6.06 -14.19 14.47
N SER A 80 -5.16 -14.67 13.61
CA SER A 80 -3.73 -14.69 13.91
C SER A 80 -3.17 -13.25 13.96
N VAL A 81 -2.06 -13.05 14.68
CA VAL A 81 -1.37 -11.74 14.72
C VAL A 81 -1.03 -11.23 13.31
N GLU A 82 -0.68 -12.14 12.39
CA GLU A 82 -0.41 -11.81 10.98
C GLU A 82 -1.63 -11.23 10.26
N ILE A 83 -2.83 -11.81 10.46
CA ILE A 83 -4.07 -11.27 9.91
C ILE A 83 -4.39 -9.92 10.54
N LEU A 84 -4.26 -9.79 11.86
CA LEU A 84 -4.54 -8.53 12.56
C LEU A 84 -3.62 -7.39 12.11
N MET A 85 -2.34 -7.68 11.93
CA MET A 85 -1.38 -6.72 11.38
C MET A 85 -1.71 -6.36 9.93
N SER A 86 -2.16 -7.33 9.12
CA SER A 86 -2.56 -7.09 7.73
C SER A 86 -3.76 -6.16 7.65
N LEU A 87 -4.80 -6.42 8.45
CA LEU A 87 -5.98 -5.56 8.54
C LEU A 87 -5.60 -4.15 9.04
N ARG A 88 -4.75 -4.06 10.08
CA ARG A 88 -4.29 -2.77 10.57
C ARG A 88 -3.49 -2.01 9.52
N LEU A 89 -2.60 -2.68 8.80
CA LEU A 89 -1.83 -2.05 7.73
C LEU A 89 -2.73 -1.53 6.61
N ILE A 90 -3.75 -2.29 6.21
CA ILE A 90 -4.74 -1.85 5.21
C ILE A 90 -5.44 -0.58 5.68
N LYS A 91 -5.90 -0.54 6.94
CA LYS A 91 -6.54 0.64 7.53
C LYS A 91 -5.66 1.87 7.37
N GLU A 92 -4.42 1.77 7.83
CA GLU A 92 -3.48 2.89 7.89
C GLU A 92 -3.09 3.34 6.47
N LEU A 93 -2.79 2.41 5.56
CA LEU A 93 -2.46 2.75 4.17
C LEU A 93 -3.64 3.40 3.45
N SER A 94 -4.86 2.85 3.57
CA SER A 94 -6.06 3.45 2.97
C SER A 94 -6.30 4.87 3.47
N TRP A 95 -6.11 5.10 4.78
CA TRP A 95 -6.26 6.40 5.39
C TRP A 95 -5.22 7.42 4.88
N HIS A 96 -3.95 7.10 5.08
CA HIS A 96 -2.85 8.02 4.80
C HIS A 96 -2.74 8.31 3.30
N ILE A 97 -2.95 7.32 2.43
CA ILE A 97 -2.94 7.54 0.98
C ILE A 97 -4.07 8.48 0.54
N HIS A 98 -5.22 8.43 1.20
CA HIS A 98 -6.33 9.29 0.82
C HIS A 98 -6.15 10.73 1.29
N TYR A 99 -5.74 10.91 2.55
CA TYR A 99 -5.91 12.18 3.25
C TYR A 99 -4.60 12.93 3.53
N ASP A 100 -3.45 12.25 3.51
CA ASP A 100 -2.19 12.94 3.74
C ASP A 100 -1.76 13.71 2.49
N LYS A 101 -1.28 14.94 2.72
CA LYS A 101 -0.63 15.73 1.66
C LYS A 101 0.65 15.06 1.15
N ASP A 102 1.29 14.24 1.98
CA ASP A 102 2.54 13.55 1.70
C ASP A 102 2.44 12.05 2.00
N PHE A 103 1.56 11.37 1.27
CA PHE A 103 1.41 9.93 1.42
C PHE A 103 2.62 9.12 0.94
N TYR A 104 3.49 9.67 0.08
CA TYR A 104 4.76 9.03 -0.27
C TYR A 104 5.68 8.96 0.94
N GLY A 105 5.83 10.07 1.67
CA GLY A 105 6.60 10.12 2.91
C GLY A 105 6.10 9.09 3.92
N TYR A 106 4.78 8.99 4.10
CA TYR A 106 4.21 7.96 4.96
C TYR A 106 4.59 6.54 4.50
N LEU A 107 4.32 6.19 3.24
CA LEU A 107 4.63 4.87 2.71
C LEU A 107 6.12 4.52 2.84
N LEU A 108 7.01 5.44 2.49
CA LEU A 108 8.47 5.23 2.58
C LEU A 108 8.93 5.08 4.03
N SER A 109 8.28 5.75 4.99
CA SER A 109 8.60 5.61 6.41
C SER A 109 8.30 4.20 6.96
N THR A 110 7.51 3.40 6.24
CA THR A 110 7.20 2.00 6.60
C THR A 110 8.23 0.98 6.10
N GLU A 111 9.37 1.42 5.57
CA GLU A 111 10.44 0.56 5.04
C GLU A 111 10.86 -0.56 6.00
N ASN A 112 10.79 -0.31 7.31
CA ASN A 112 11.09 -1.31 8.33
C ASN A 112 10.12 -2.51 8.35
N LEU A 113 8.95 -2.42 7.72
CA LEU A 113 7.98 -3.50 7.57
C LEU A 113 8.14 -4.25 6.24
N TRP A 114 8.94 -3.72 5.31
CA TRP A 114 9.08 -4.26 3.97
C TRP A 114 9.89 -5.54 3.96
N GLY A 115 9.34 -6.59 3.35
CA GLY A 115 10.08 -7.79 2.99
C GLY A 115 10.78 -7.64 1.65
N ASN A 116 11.56 -8.67 1.29
CA ASN A 116 12.36 -8.67 0.06
C ASN A 116 11.50 -8.44 -1.21
N LYS A 117 10.26 -8.92 -1.23
CA LYS A 117 9.38 -8.74 -2.40
C LYS A 117 8.99 -7.28 -2.59
N VAL A 118 8.75 -6.56 -1.50
CA VAL A 118 8.42 -5.14 -1.56
C VAL A 118 9.63 -4.36 -2.05
N PHE A 119 10.83 -4.63 -1.54
CA PHE A 119 12.06 -4.00 -2.03
C PHE A 119 12.32 -4.28 -3.52
N GLU A 120 12.10 -5.52 -3.96
CA GLU A 120 12.25 -5.88 -5.36
C GLU A 120 11.24 -5.12 -6.24
N TYR A 121 9.96 -5.12 -5.86
CA TYR A 121 8.93 -4.38 -6.57
C TYR A 121 9.20 -2.88 -6.56
N ALA A 122 9.60 -2.34 -5.41
CA ALA A 122 9.87 -0.92 -5.24
C ALA A 122 11.01 -0.46 -6.14
N SER A 123 12.14 -1.17 -6.10
CA SER A 123 13.32 -0.83 -6.89
C SER A 123 13.13 -0.98 -8.41
N ARG A 124 12.30 -1.94 -8.85
CA ARG A 124 12.10 -2.24 -10.27
C ARG A 124 10.93 -1.51 -10.91
N THR A 125 9.93 -1.11 -10.13
CA THR A 125 8.68 -0.57 -10.65
C THR A 125 8.23 0.69 -9.94
N PHE A 126 8.12 0.68 -8.60
CA PHE A 126 7.57 1.84 -7.89
C PHE A 126 8.48 3.07 -8.00
N TYR A 127 9.72 2.98 -7.51
CA TYR A 127 10.69 4.07 -7.48
C TYR A 127 10.98 4.67 -8.85
N PRO A 128 11.20 3.88 -9.93
CA PRO A 128 11.42 4.45 -11.25
C PRO A 128 10.20 5.22 -11.80
N ASN A 129 8.97 4.84 -11.41
CA ASN A 129 7.74 5.48 -11.85
C ASN A 129 7.31 6.68 -10.99
N LEU A 130 7.99 6.97 -9.87
CA LEU A 130 7.66 8.15 -9.06
C LEU A 130 7.91 9.46 -9.84
N PRO A 131 7.12 10.52 -9.59
CA PRO A 131 7.39 11.85 -10.13
C PRO A 131 8.79 12.34 -9.71
N GLU A 132 9.47 13.10 -10.58
CA GLU A 132 10.83 13.60 -10.30
C GLU A 132 10.90 14.42 -9.01
N GLU A 133 9.89 15.25 -8.70
CA GLU A 133 9.84 15.99 -7.43
C GLU A 133 9.89 15.06 -6.20
N ILE A 134 9.19 13.92 -6.27
CA ILE A 134 9.18 12.92 -5.20
C ILE A 134 10.51 12.19 -5.16
N LYS A 135 11.09 11.88 -6.32
CA LYS A 135 12.40 11.23 -6.40
C LYS A 135 13.50 12.08 -5.77
N ASP A 136 13.50 13.38 -6.05
CA ASP A 136 14.43 14.33 -5.45
C ASP A 136 14.19 14.45 -3.94
N ARG A 137 12.93 14.65 -3.52
CA ARG A 137 12.57 14.84 -2.11
C ARG A 137 13.01 13.69 -1.19
N TYR A 138 12.86 12.45 -1.65
CA TYR A 138 13.22 11.25 -0.86
C TYR A 138 14.53 10.60 -1.28
N ASN A 139 15.35 11.28 -2.10
CA ASN A 139 16.63 10.75 -2.61
C ASN A 139 16.49 9.38 -3.29
N ILE A 140 15.38 9.15 -3.99
CA ILE A 140 15.08 7.88 -4.65
C ILE A 140 16.13 7.55 -5.72
N HIS A 141 16.73 8.57 -6.34
CA HIS A 141 17.82 8.37 -7.29
C HIS A 141 18.98 7.57 -6.70
N GLU A 142 19.33 7.77 -5.43
CA GLU A 142 20.38 6.99 -4.78
C GLU A 142 19.93 5.55 -4.48
N LEU A 143 18.63 5.33 -4.23
CA LEU A 143 18.06 4.00 -3.99
C LEU A 143 18.08 3.13 -5.27
N ILE A 144 17.91 3.73 -6.45
CA ILE A 144 17.85 2.99 -7.73
C ILE A 144 19.12 3.11 -8.59
N LYS A 145 20.11 3.89 -8.15
CA LYS A 145 21.36 4.20 -8.89
C LYS A 145 22.08 2.98 -9.45
N TYR A 146 22.08 1.89 -8.68
CA TYR A 146 22.78 0.65 -9.01
C TYR A 146 21.86 -0.44 -9.58
N VAL A 147 20.57 -0.14 -9.75
CA VAL A 147 19.62 -1.07 -10.36
C VAL A 147 19.81 -1.01 -11.88
N PRO A 148 20.10 -2.13 -12.57
CA PRO A 148 20.25 -2.14 -14.02
C PRO A 148 18.97 -1.64 -14.70
N LYS A 149 19.09 -0.70 -15.64
CA LYS A 149 17.92 -0.10 -16.34
C LYS A 149 17.06 -1.16 -17.02
N ASP A 150 17.69 -2.18 -17.58
CA ASP A 150 17.03 -3.28 -18.29
C ASP A 150 16.23 -4.20 -17.35
N SER A 151 16.40 -4.06 -16.03
CA SER A 151 15.64 -4.79 -15.02
C SER A 151 14.40 -4.05 -14.54
N PHE A 152 14.18 -2.81 -14.98
CA PHE A 152 12.98 -2.07 -14.67
C PHE A 152 11.76 -2.68 -15.34
N LYS A 153 10.65 -2.72 -14.59
CA LYS A 153 9.35 -3.20 -15.02
C LYS A 153 8.34 -2.08 -14.90
N LEU A 154 8.50 -1.07 -15.76
CA LEU A 154 7.74 0.18 -15.66
C LEU A 154 6.23 -0.01 -15.86
N GLU A 155 5.83 -1.04 -16.59
CA GLU A 155 4.43 -1.37 -16.89
C GLU A 155 3.79 -2.36 -15.91
N ASP A 156 4.49 -2.76 -14.85
CA ASP A 156 4.00 -3.72 -13.84
C ASP A 156 3.22 -3.03 -12.71
N TYR A 157 2.33 -2.09 -13.09
CA TYR A 157 1.38 -1.42 -12.18
C TYR A 157 0.00 -2.08 -12.18
#